data_AF-A0A3Q1GGU6-F1
#
_entry.id   AF-A0A3Q1GGU6-F1
#
_cell.length_a   1.000
_cell.length_b   1.000
_cell.length_c   1.000
_cell.angle_alpha   90.00
_cell.angle_beta   90.00
_cell.angle_gamma   90.00
#
_symmetry.space_group_name_H-M   'P 1'
#
loop_
_entity.id
_entity.type
_entity.pdbx_description
1 polymer ?
#
loop_
_entity_poly.entity_id
_entity_poly.type
_entity_poly.pdbx_seq_one_letter_code
_entity_poly.pdbx_strand_id
1 'polypeptide(L)'
;IFFNLLTNIEENSQLKIYLPKKLLECLPKCSSLPKERHRWNTNEEIAAYLITFEKHDEWLTTSPKTRPQNGSMILYNRKKVKYRKDGYCWKKRKDGKTTREDHMKLKVQGVEVRGCSGKTMSVWLLRPLLHHPHLPSCKHAQQDFSRINRVVMIYCWLSIVAP
;
A
#
# COMPACT_ATOMS: atom_id res chain seq x y z
N ILE A 1 -27.41 -31.60 9.89
CA ILE A 1 -27.81 -30.19 9.68
C ILE A 1 -26.82 -29.35 10.47
N PHE A 2 -26.03 -28.57 9.74
CA PHE A 2 -24.71 -28.09 10.14
C PHE A 2 -24.70 -27.29 11.44
N PHE A 3 -23.72 -27.61 12.28
CA PHE A 3 -23.32 -26.92 13.49
C PHE A 3 -23.10 -25.41 13.27
N ASN A 4 -23.47 -24.65 14.31
CA ASN A 4 -23.03 -23.29 14.62
C ASN A 4 -23.59 -22.15 13.77
N LEU A 5 -24.80 -21.78 14.18
CA LEU A 5 -25.21 -20.41 14.49
C LEU A 5 -24.10 -19.65 15.25
N LEU A 6 -23.07 -19.16 14.55
CA LEU A 6 -22.15 -18.16 15.09
C LEU A 6 -22.86 -16.80 15.07
N THR A 7 -23.48 -16.49 16.21
CA THR A 7 -23.40 -15.19 16.88
C THR A 7 -23.41 -13.96 15.97
N ASN A 8 -24.59 -13.37 15.83
CA ASN A 8 -24.73 -11.91 15.76
C ASN A 8 -24.11 -11.31 17.03
N ILE A 9 -22.93 -10.71 16.91
CA ILE A 9 -22.40 -9.71 17.84
C ILE A 9 -21.82 -8.60 16.95
N GLU A 10 -22.25 -7.37 17.22
CA GLU A 10 -21.83 -6.13 16.59
C GLU A 10 -20.31 -5.86 16.76
N GLU A 11 -19.78 -4.91 15.97
CA GLU A 11 -18.51 -4.22 16.24
C GLU A 11 -17.21 -5.05 16.25
N ASN A 12 -16.65 -5.28 15.05
CA ASN A 12 -15.26 -4.95 14.70
C ASN A 12 -15.06 -5.31 13.23
N SER A 13 -14.63 -4.33 12.43
CA SER A 13 -14.53 -4.43 10.97
C SER A 13 -13.37 -5.31 10.51
N GLN A 14 -13.24 -6.54 11.01
CA GLN A 14 -12.16 -7.44 10.66
C GLN A 14 -12.12 -7.62 9.14
N LEU A 15 -11.01 -7.22 8.50
CA LEU A 15 -10.88 -7.38 7.06
C LEU A 15 -10.91 -8.86 6.70
N LYS A 16 -12.00 -9.27 6.09
CA LYS A 16 -12.08 -10.55 5.40
C LYS A 16 -11.30 -10.45 4.10
N ILE A 17 -10.00 -10.72 4.15
CA ILE A 17 -9.19 -10.96 2.97
C ILE A 17 -9.31 -12.45 2.62
N TYR A 18 -9.59 -12.71 1.34
CA TYR A 18 -9.74 -14.05 0.81
C TYR A 18 -8.47 -14.42 0.03
N LEU A 19 -7.76 -15.38 0.59
CA LEU A 19 -6.65 -16.09 -0.03
C LEU A 19 -6.69 -17.55 0.47
N PRO A 20 -6.42 -18.57 -0.37
CA PRO A 20 -6.37 -19.95 0.09
C PRO A 20 -5.47 -20.12 1.31
N LYS A 21 -5.91 -20.92 2.31
CA LYS A 21 -5.20 -21.10 3.60
C LYS A 21 -3.71 -21.46 3.42
N LYS A 22 -3.41 -22.38 2.50
CA LYS A 22 -2.03 -22.77 2.17
C LYS A 22 -1.16 -21.57 1.79
N LEU A 23 -1.70 -20.62 1.03
CA LEU A 23 -0.97 -19.41 0.65
C LEU A 23 -0.87 -18.39 1.78
N LEU A 24 -1.87 -18.31 2.66
CA LEU A 24 -1.79 -17.50 3.88
C LEU A 24 -0.66 -17.98 4.80
N GLU A 25 -0.51 -19.30 4.93
CA GLU A 25 0.56 -19.93 5.72
C GLU A 25 1.96 -19.72 5.12
N CYS A 26 2.05 -19.51 3.80
CA CYS A 26 3.30 -19.19 3.12
C CYS A 26 3.68 -17.70 3.18
N LEU A 27 2.81 -16.82 3.68
CA LEU A 27 3.15 -15.40 3.78
C LEU A 27 4.23 -15.17 4.85
N PRO A 28 5.15 -14.21 4.62
CA PRO A 28 6.11 -13.85 5.65
C PRO A 28 5.37 -13.35 6.90
N LYS A 29 5.85 -13.77 8.07
CA LYS A 29 5.35 -13.22 9.35
C LYS A 29 5.83 -11.78 9.47
N CYS A 30 4.90 -10.83 9.59
CA CYS A 30 5.21 -9.43 9.82
C CYS A 30 4.79 -9.03 11.23
N SER A 31 5.76 -8.87 12.13
CA SER A 31 5.56 -8.32 13.48
C SER A 31 5.79 -6.81 13.54
N SER A 32 6.43 -6.23 12.51
CA SER A 32 6.67 -4.80 12.39
C SER A 32 6.67 -4.36 10.92
N LEU A 33 6.29 -3.11 10.68
CA LEU A 33 6.52 -2.45 9.40
C LEU A 33 7.98 -1.98 9.34
N PRO A 34 8.75 -2.34 8.29
CA PRO A 34 10.09 -1.80 8.10
C PRO A 34 10.03 -0.28 8.05
N LYS A 35 10.99 0.41 8.66
CA LYS A 35 11.11 1.88 8.56
C LYS A 35 11.75 2.31 7.25
N GLU A 36 12.68 1.49 6.76
CA GLU A 36 13.47 1.75 5.56
C GLU A 36 13.62 0.47 4.73
N ARG A 37 13.65 0.62 3.40
CA ARG A 37 13.83 -0.44 2.44
C ARG A 37 14.43 0.17 1.16
N HIS A 38 15.38 -0.51 0.52
CA HIS A 38 15.97 -0.06 -0.76
C HIS A 38 15.76 -1.07 -1.89
N ARG A 39 14.67 -1.82 -1.81
CA ARG A 39 14.19 -2.71 -2.86
C ARG A 39 12.66 -2.72 -2.91
N TRP A 40 12.12 -3.17 -4.02
CA TRP A 40 10.69 -3.42 -4.12
C TRP A 40 10.23 -4.47 -3.11
N ASN A 41 9.03 -4.28 -2.55
CA ASN A 41 8.35 -5.31 -1.77
C ASN A 41 7.83 -6.39 -2.71
N THR A 42 7.93 -7.66 -2.31
CA THR A 42 7.28 -8.76 -3.02
C THR A 42 5.77 -8.72 -2.81
N ASN A 43 5.02 -9.40 -3.67
CA ASN A 43 3.56 -9.48 -3.50
C ASN A 43 3.18 -10.15 -2.17
N GLU A 44 3.98 -11.09 -1.70
CA GLU A 44 3.83 -11.79 -0.42
C GLU A 44 4.04 -10.84 0.75
N GLU A 45 5.08 -9.99 0.73
CA GLU A 45 5.31 -8.96 1.75
C GLU A 45 4.15 -7.96 1.78
N ILE A 46 3.72 -7.50 0.60
CA ILE A 46 2.59 -6.59 0.45
C ILE A 46 1.32 -7.22 1.03
N ALA A 47 1.03 -8.47 0.66
CA ALA A 47 -0.13 -9.20 1.16
C ALA A 47 -0.06 -9.37 2.68
N ALA A 48 1.11 -9.71 3.24
CA ALA A 48 1.31 -9.84 4.68
C ALA A 48 0.99 -8.52 5.41
N TYR A 49 1.53 -7.39 4.95
CA TYR A 49 1.23 -6.08 5.55
C TYR A 49 -0.26 -5.75 5.50
N LEU A 50 -0.92 -5.99 4.36
CA LEU A 50 -2.34 -5.68 4.19
C LEU A 50 -3.26 -6.61 4.99
N ILE A 51 -2.84 -7.85 5.26
CA ILE A 51 -3.62 -8.82 6.05
C ILE A 51 -3.52 -8.55 7.54
N THR A 52 -2.36 -8.11 8.03
CA THR A 52 -2.17 -7.93 9.47
C THR A 52 -2.36 -6.49 9.95
N PHE A 53 -2.50 -5.49 9.08
CA PHE A 53 -2.47 -4.08 9.51
C PHE A 53 -3.51 -3.71 10.59
N GLU A 54 -4.71 -4.31 10.58
CA GLU A 54 -5.73 -4.00 11.60
C GLU A 54 -5.32 -4.46 13.02
N LYS A 55 -4.35 -5.37 13.11
CA LYS A 55 -3.75 -5.78 14.39
C LYS A 55 -2.60 -4.87 14.81
N HIS A 56 -2.23 -3.92 13.95
CA HIS A 56 -1.02 -3.11 14.06
C HIS A 56 -1.32 -1.63 13.81
N ASP A 57 -2.22 -1.06 14.63
CA ASP A 57 -2.54 0.37 14.55
C ASP A 57 -1.30 1.26 14.71
N GLU A 58 -0.28 0.79 15.43
CA GLU A 58 1.00 1.48 15.61
C GLU A 58 1.81 1.65 14.32
N TRP A 59 1.50 0.90 13.25
CA TRP A 59 2.13 1.09 11.94
C TRP A 59 1.61 2.33 11.22
N LEU A 60 0.43 2.84 11.60
CA LEU A 60 -0.19 3.98 10.95
C LEU A 60 0.47 5.30 11.35
N THR A 61 0.95 6.01 10.34
CA THR A 61 1.38 7.39 10.48
C THR A 61 0.18 8.34 10.48
N THR A 62 0.09 9.18 11.51
CA THR A 62 -1.05 10.08 11.77
C THR A 62 -0.93 11.46 11.10
N SER A 63 0.24 11.82 10.60
CA SER A 63 0.51 13.10 9.93
C SER A 63 1.30 12.90 8.63
N PRO A 64 0.99 13.61 7.53
CA PRO A 64 1.77 13.49 6.30
C PRO A 64 3.25 13.82 6.56
N LYS A 65 4.16 13.06 5.96
CA LYS A 65 5.59 13.34 6.01
C LYS A 65 5.98 14.17 4.80
N THR A 66 6.57 15.34 5.04
CA THR A 66 7.14 16.18 3.99
C THR A 66 8.49 15.61 3.56
N ARG A 67 8.65 15.31 2.27
CA ARG A 67 9.87 14.78 1.65
C ARG A 67 10.54 13.70 2.50
N PRO A 68 9.84 12.60 2.79
CA PRO A 68 10.39 11.49 3.56
C PRO A 68 11.72 11.01 2.97
N GLN A 69 12.59 10.52 3.85
CA GLN A 69 13.92 10.03 3.49
C GLN A 69 13.84 8.91 2.45
N ASN A 70 14.90 8.77 1.66
CA ASN A 70 15.04 7.67 0.72
C ASN A 70 14.85 6.32 1.45
N GLY A 71 14.19 5.38 0.80
CA GLY A 71 13.82 4.07 1.33
C GLY A 71 12.70 4.05 2.35
N SER A 72 12.16 5.20 2.79
CA SER A 72 11.12 5.21 3.82
C SER A 72 9.90 4.36 3.43
N MET A 73 9.46 3.50 4.34
CA MET A 73 8.20 2.75 4.26
C MET A 73 7.22 3.34 5.26
N ILE A 74 6.11 3.89 4.77
CA ILE A 74 5.17 4.65 5.59
C ILE A 74 3.74 4.24 5.29
N LEU A 75 2.99 3.83 6.30
CA LEU A 75 1.60 3.44 6.17
C LEU A 75 0.69 4.58 6.64
N TYR A 76 -0.32 4.96 5.85
CA TYR A 76 -1.27 6.02 6.19
C TYR A 76 -2.69 5.51 6.13
N ASN A 77 -3.53 5.95 7.06
CA ASN A 77 -4.98 5.89 6.86
C ASN A 77 -5.42 7.07 5.98
N ARG A 78 -5.69 6.83 4.70
CA ARG A 78 -6.17 7.78 3.68
C ARG A 78 -7.44 8.55 4.08
N LYS A 79 -8.32 8.00 4.92
CA LYS A 79 -9.48 8.76 5.42
C LYS A 79 -9.08 9.81 6.45
N LYS A 80 -8.04 9.53 7.23
CA LYS A 80 -7.56 10.40 8.30
C LYS A 80 -6.46 11.37 7.83
N VAL A 81 -5.62 10.94 6.87
CA VAL A 81 -4.40 11.67 6.49
C VAL A 81 -4.40 12.00 4.99
N LYS A 82 -4.25 13.29 4.67
CA LYS A 82 -3.99 13.78 3.31
C LYS A 82 -2.52 13.57 2.94
N TYR A 83 -2.15 12.31 2.68
CA TYR A 83 -0.76 11.87 2.48
C TYR A 83 -0.01 12.59 1.34
N ARG A 84 -0.71 13.11 0.33
CA ARG A 84 -0.12 13.84 -0.81
C ARG A 84 0.35 15.26 -0.48
N LYS A 85 0.17 15.73 0.77
CA LYS A 85 0.81 16.95 1.27
C LYS A 85 2.25 16.66 1.71
N ASP A 86 2.98 15.91 0.90
CA ASP A 86 4.33 15.41 1.14
C ASP A 86 5.40 16.29 0.48
N GLY A 87 5.01 17.35 -0.23
CA GLY A 87 5.94 18.26 -0.90
C GLY A 87 6.51 17.72 -2.22
N TYR A 88 5.98 16.61 -2.75
CA TYR A 88 6.29 16.13 -4.09
C TYR A 88 5.31 16.66 -5.14
N CYS A 89 5.82 16.93 -6.35
CA CYS A 89 5.00 17.23 -7.51
C CYS A 89 4.55 15.94 -8.18
N TRP A 90 3.26 15.62 -8.10
CA TRP A 90 2.68 14.40 -8.67
C TRP A 90 2.23 14.61 -10.12
N LYS A 91 2.54 13.66 -11.00
CA LYS A 91 2.07 13.69 -12.39
C LYS A 91 0.55 13.64 -12.42
N LYS A 92 -0.10 14.58 -13.12
CA LYS A 92 -1.55 14.60 -13.32
C LYS A 92 -1.96 13.78 -14.55
N ARG A 93 -3.23 13.39 -14.63
CA ARG A 93 -3.88 12.87 -15.85
C ARG A 93 -3.99 14.01 -16.88
N LYS A 94 -4.41 13.67 -18.10
CA LYS A 94 -4.58 14.65 -19.20
C LYS A 94 -5.54 15.80 -18.82
N ASP A 95 -6.49 15.53 -17.92
CA ASP A 95 -7.44 16.52 -17.41
C ASP A 95 -6.84 17.57 -16.45
N GLY A 96 -5.58 17.40 -16.01
CA GLY A 96 -4.91 18.25 -15.01
C GLY A 96 -5.46 18.15 -13.58
N LYS A 97 -6.64 17.55 -13.38
CA LYS A 97 -7.35 17.49 -12.09
C LYS A 97 -6.82 16.35 -11.23
N THR A 98 -6.80 15.14 -11.81
CA THR A 98 -6.55 13.91 -11.05
C THR A 98 -5.09 13.48 -11.13
N THR A 99 -4.54 12.96 -10.04
CA THR A 99 -3.18 12.40 -10.05
C THR A 99 -3.16 11.10 -10.86
N ARG A 100 -2.10 10.90 -11.64
CA ARG A 100 -1.90 9.68 -12.40
C ARG A 100 -1.41 8.56 -11.48
N GLU A 101 -2.12 7.45 -11.53
CA GLU A 101 -1.89 6.23 -10.75
C GLU A 101 -1.90 5.05 -11.74
N ASP A 102 -0.86 4.22 -11.73
CA ASP A 102 -0.84 2.97 -12.50
C ASP A 102 -1.33 1.83 -11.62
N HIS A 103 -2.23 0.98 -12.10
CA HIS A 103 -2.86 -0.04 -11.25
C HIS A 103 -2.40 -1.44 -11.68
N MET A 104 -2.06 -2.26 -10.69
CA MET A 104 -1.71 -3.67 -10.84
C MET A 104 -2.58 -4.50 -9.91
N LYS A 105 -2.98 -5.71 -10.32
CA LYS A 105 -3.67 -6.64 -9.43
C LYS A 105 -2.67 -7.34 -8.51
N LEU A 106 -2.95 -7.39 -7.22
CA LEU A 106 -2.14 -8.12 -6.24
C LEU A 106 -2.39 -9.62 -6.40
N LYS A 107 -1.33 -10.38 -6.63
CA LYS A 107 -1.37 -11.83 -6.78
C LYS A 107 -0.27 -12.49 -5.95
N VAL A 108 -0.63 -13.47 -5.13
CA VAL A 108 0.32 -14.32 -4.40
C VAL A 108 0.37 -15.66 -5.11
N GLN A 109 1.55 -16.06 -5.60
CA GLN A 109 1.73 -17.29 -6.39
C GLN A 109 0.69 -17.45 -7.53
N GLY A 110 0.41 -16.35 -8.25
CA GLY A 110 -0.55 -16.35 -9.37
C GLY A 110 -2.03 -16.22 -8.97
N VAL A 111 -2.37 -16.35 -7.69
CA VAL A 111 -3.74 -16.24 -7.17
C VAL A 111 -4.04 -14.80 -6.76
N GLU A 112 -5.14 -14.24 -7.29
CA GLU A 112 -5.60 -12.90 -6.92
C GLU A 112 -5.99 -12.82 -5.45
N VAL A 113 -5.42 -11.86 -4.72
CA VAL A 113 -5.86 -11.54 -3.35
C VAL A 113 -7.17 -10.76 -3.45
N ARG A 114 -8.22 -11.16 -2.74
CA ARG A 114 -9.52 -10.45 -2.75
C ARG A 114 -9.84 -9.87 -1.39
N GLY A 115 -10.42 -8.67 -1.37
CA GLY A 115 -10.92 -8.04 -0.13
C GLY A 115 -12.34 -8.46 0.23
N CYS A 116 -12.87 -7.92 1.32
CA CYS A 116 -14.16 -8.28 1.91
C CYS A 116 -15.36 -8.06 0.97
N SER A 117 -15.27 -7.08 0.07
CA SER A 117 -16.30 -6.80 -0.93
C SER A 117 -16.21 -7.69 -2.18
N GLY A 118 -15.42 -8.78 -2.14
CA GLY A 118 -15.15 -9.67 -3.27
C GLY A 118 -14.28 -9.07 -4.39
N LYS A 119 -13.81 -7.82 -4.22
CA LYS A 119 -12.99 -7.12 -5.22
C LYS A 119 -11.52 -7.51 -5.11
N THR A 120 -10.86 -7.64 -6.25
CA THR A 120 -9.44 -7.93 -6.32
C THR A 120 -8.60 -6.78 -5.75
N MET A 121 -7.78 -7.15 -4.76
CA MET A 121 -6.42 -6.70 -4.50
C MET A 121 -5.80 -5.82 -5.57
N SER A 122 -5.56 -4.51 -5.38
CA SER A 122 -4.66 -3.81 -6.31
C SER A 122 -3.52 -3.08 -5.62
N VAL A 123 -2.46 -2.84 -6.38
CA VAL A 123 -1.36 -1.96 -6.05
C VAL A 123 -1.39 -0.83 -7.08
N TRP A 124 -1.39 0.39 -6.59
CA TRP A 124 -1.46 1.62 -7.34
C TRP A 124 -0.08 2.26 -7.23
N LEU A 125 0.49 2.74 -8.32
CA LEU A 125 1.79 3.35 -8.32
C LEU A 125 1.62 4.82 -8.70
N LEU A 126 1.97 5.71 -7.77
CA LEU A 126 1.99 7.13 -8.03
C LEU A 126 3.25 7.48 -8.82
N ARG A 127 3.07 8.26 -9.89
CA ARG A 127 4.19 8.77 -10.68
C ARG A 127 4.52 10.20 -10.29
N PRO A 128 5.74 10.50 -9.84
CA PRO A 128 6.19 11.86 -9.66
C PRO A 128 6.37 12.53 -11.03
N LEU A 129 6.20 13.86 -11.05
CA LEU A 129 6.51 14.67 -12.22
C LEU A 129 8.03 14.82 -12.33
N LEU A 130 8.62 14.31 -13.41
CA LEU A 130 10.06 14.26 -13.64
C LEU A 130 10.69 15.61 -14.07
N HIS A 131 10.10 16.76 -13.74
CA HIS A 131 10.65 18.04 -14.16
C HIS A 131 11.17 18.85 -12.98
N HIS A 132 12.48 18.71 -12.74
CA HIS A 132 13.31 19.76 -12.16
C HIS A 132 14.62 19.83 -12.99
N PRO A 133 14.92 20.94 -13.67
CA PRO A 133 16.03 21.02 -14.64
C PRO A 133 17.44 20.87 -14.02
N HIS A 134 17.56 20.91 -12.69
CA HIS A 134 18.84 20.83 -11.96
C HIS A 134 19.01 19.60 -11.07
N LEU A 135 18.10 18.61 -11.14
CA LEU A 135 18.24 17.37 -10.37
C LEU A 135 18.23 16.18 -11.32
N PRO A 136 19.09 15.16 -11.11
CA PRO A 136 19.00 13.91 -11.87
C PRO A 136 17.59 13.33 -11.76
N SER A 137 17.19 12.53 -12.77
CA SER A 137 15.86 11.94 -12.90
C SER A 137 15.50 11.04 -11.72
N CYS A 138 15.07 11.65 -10.61
CA CYS A 138 14.71 11.00 -9.37
C CYS A 138 13.29 10.43 -9.49
N LYS A 139 13.17 9.17 -9.90
CA LYS A 139 11.89 8.46 -9.87
C LYS A 139 11.58 8.08 -8.41
N HIS A 140 10.85 8.94 -7.71
CA HIS A 140 10.19 8.58 -6.44
C HIS A 140 9.04 7.62 -6.75
N ALA A 141 9.28 6.32 -6.69
CA ALA A 141 8.22 5.34 -6.95
C ALA A 141 7.40 5.09 -5.68
N GLN A 142 6.35 5.89 -5.48
CA GLN A 142 5.41 5.66 -4.40
C GLN A 142 4.42 4.56 -4.79
N GLN A 143 4.49 3.43 -4.08
CA GLN A 143 3.40 2.45 -4.09
C GLN A 143 2.25 2.99 -3.24
N ASP A 144 1.02 2.66 -3.61
CA ASP A 144 -0.24 3.01 -2.99
C ASP A 144 -1.09 1.74 -3.11
N PHE A 145 -1.28 0.98 -2.05
CA PHE A 145 -1.86 -0.36 -2.16
C PHE A 145 -3.39 -0.36 -2.23
N SER A 146 -3.94 0.41 -3.15
CA SER A 146 -5.34 0.47 -3.59
C SER A 146 -6.42 0.80 -2.56
N ARG A 147 -7.60 1.09 -3.12
CA ARG A 147 -8.91 1.27 -2.47
C ARG A 147 -9.43 0.07 -1.65
N ILE A 148 -8.58 -0.80 -1.11
CA ILE A 148 -9.03 -1.67 -0.03
C ILE A 148 -8.69 -1.00 1.30
N ASN A 149 -9.76 -0.70 2.05
CA ASN A 149 -9.70 -0.35 3.46
C ASN A 149 -8.83 0.85 3.82
N ARG A 150 -9.00 1.95 3.10
CA ARG A 150 -8.63 3.28 3.58
C ARG A 150 -7.13 3.44 3.89
N VAL A 151 -6.26 2.50 3.53
CA VAL A 151 -4.84 2.55 3.90
C VAL A 151 -3.96 2.64 2.65
N VAL A 152 -2.86 3.39 2.76
CA VAL A 152 -1.88 3.62 1.68
C VAL A 152 -0.49 3.38 2.27
N MET A 153 0.24 2.38 1.76
CA MET A 153 1.66 2.18 2.10
C MET A 153 2.53 2.87 1.07
N ILE A 154 3.14 3.98 1.45
CA ILE A 154 4.09 4.77 0.67
C ILE A 154 5.46 4.17 0.79
N TYR A 155 6.09 3.96 -0.36
CA TYR A 155 7.50 3.61 -0.47
C TYR A 155 8.23 4.75 -1.16
N CYS A 156 9.25 5.33 -0.53
CA CYS A 156 9.98 6.45 -1.11
C CYS A 156 11.38 6.01 -1.53
N TRP A 157 11.52 5.32 -2.65
CA TRP A 157 12.84 4.99 -3.19
C TRP A 157 13.24 5.92 -4.32
N LEU A 158 14.38 6.58 -4.15
CA LEU A 158 15.13 7.24 -5.20
C LEU A 158 15.98 6.20 -5.91
N SER A 159 15.51 5.70 -7.05
CA SER A 159 16.43 5.15 -8.03
C SER A 159 17.12 6.34 -8.71
N ILE A 160 18.38 6.60 -8.36
CA ILE A 160 19.25 7.38 -9.23
C ILE A 160 19.42 6.50 -10.47
N VAL A 161 18.77 6.85 -11.57
CA VAL A 161 19.19 6.33 -12.86
C VAL A 161 20.54 7.00 -13.10
N ALA A 162 21.63 6.28 -12.84
CA ALA A 162 22.94 6.71 -13.28
C ALA A 162 22.88 6.95 -14.80
N PRO A 163 23.53 8.03 -15.31
CA PRO A 163 23.51 8.35 -16.73
C PRO A 163 23.98 7.20 -17.61
#